data_AF-A0A948GQR4-F1
#
_entry.id   AF-A0A948GQR4-F1
#
_cell.length_a   1.000
_cell.length_b   1.000
_cell.length_c   1.000
_cell.angle_alpha   90.00
_cell.angle_beta   90.00
_cell.angle_gamma   90.00
#
_symmetry.space_group_name_H-M   'P 1'
#
loop_
_entity.id
_entity.type
_entity.pdbx_description
1 polymer ?
#
loop_
_entity_poly.entity_id
_entity_poly.type
_entity_poly.pdbx_seq_one_letter_code
_entity_poly.pdbx_strand_id
1 'polypeptide(L)'
;MEWLKTLAPLLGTALAGPLGGAAAGFIADRLGVKESTVEAVTDVLNSGKMTADQIASLKQAEIEFQKFLEANKIRLEEIHAGDRKSARDMQVATQSAVPAILALLVTIGFFGILAYMLKGDYRPTDALLVMLGSLGTAWTSIVAFYYGSSQGSAAKNAILDRMTK
;
A
#
# COMPACT_ATOMS: atom_id res chain seq x y z
N MET A 1 19.57 -12.83 18.61
CA MET A 1 18.47 -12.30 17.77
C MET A 1 17.27 -11.75 18.54
N GLU A 2 16.87 -12.27 19.70
CA GLU A 2 15.72 -11.69 20.45
C GLU A 2 15.95 -10.24 20.88
N TRP A 3 17.17 -9.91 21.34
CA TRP A 3 17.53 -8.55 21.74
C TRP A 3 17.41 -7.53 20.58
N LEU A 4 17.70 -7.98 19.35
CA LEU A 4 17.55 -7.17 18.13
C LEU A 4 16.07 -6.93 17.81
N LYS A 5 15.21 -7.93 18.01
CA LYS A 5 13.76 -7.78 17.88
C LYS A 5 13.17 -6.85 18.96
N THR A 6 13.81 -6.74 20.12
CA THR A 6 13.42 -5.80 21.17
C THR A 6 13.85 -4.37 20.88
N LEU A 7 15.02 -4.15 20.26
CA LEU A 7 15.56 -2.81 20.00
C LEU A 7 15.20 -2.25 18.62
N ALA A 8 15.10 -3.11 17.61
CA ALA A 8 14.85 -2.79 16.20
C ALA A 8 13.95 -3.89 15.57
N PRO A 9 12.66 -3.95 15.94
CA PRO A 9 11.74 -5.01 15.55
C PRO A 9 11.53 -5.15 14.02
N LEU A 10 11.48 -4.05 13.26
CA LEU A 10 11.34 -4.09 11.80
C LEU A 10 12.59 -4.66 11.15
N LEU A 11 13.79 -4.21 11.53
CA LEU A 11 15.03 -4.76 11.02
C LEU A 11 15.22 -6.22 11.44
N GLY A 12 14.87 -6.59 12.68
CA GLY A 12 14.96 -7.97 13.16
C GLY A 12 13.98 -8.93 12.49
N THR A 13 12.80 -8.45 12.08
CA THR A 13 11.85 -9.23 11.28
C THR A 13 12.20 -9.25 9.80
N ALA A 14 12.71 -8.13 9.27
CA ALA A 14 13.14 -8.03 7.88
C ALA A 14 14.40 -8.86 7.60
N LEU A 15 15.40 -8.84 8.49
CA LEU A 15 16.60 -9.69 8.43
C LEU A 15 16.26 -11.18 8.36
N ALA A 16 15.26 -11.62 9.13
CA ALA A 16 14.80 -13.01 9.15
C ALA A 16 13.77 -13.34 8.05
N GLY A 17 13.41 -12.36 7.22
CA GLY A 17 12.36 -12.46 6.21
C GLY A 17 12.88 -12.23 4.79
N PRO A 18 11.98 -12.15 3.80
CA PRO A 18 12.34 -11.98 2.38
C PRO A 18 13.02 -10.64 2.08
N LEU A 19 12.96 -9.68 3.00
CA LEU A 19 13.65 -8.39 2.91
C LEU A 19 15.02 -8.38 3.59
N GLY A 20 15.56 -9.57 3.93
CA GLY A 20 16.77 -9.70 4.74
C GLY A 20 17.99 -9.04 4.13
N GLY A 21 18.18 -9.14 2.81
CA GLY A 21 19.28 -8.48 2.12
C GLY A 21 19.20 -6.95 2.18
N ALA A 22 18.00 -6.37 2.10
CA ALA A 22 17.82 -4.92 2.22
C ALA A 22 18.07 -4.46 3.67
N ALA A 23 17.51 -5.19 4.66
CA ALA A 23 17.72 -4.89 6.07
C ALA A 23 19.21 -5.02 6.48
N ALA A 24 19.92 -6.02 5.95
CA ALA A 24 21.36 -6.19 6.15
C ALA A 24 22.17 -5.03 5.55
N GLY A 25 21.78 -4.51 4.38
CA GLY A 25 22.38 -3.30 3.80
C GLY A 25 22.25 -2.08 4.73
N PHE A 26 21.04 -1.77 5.20
CA PHE A 26 20.82 -0.63 6.10
C PHE A 26 21.58 -0.75 7.43
N ILE A 27 21.76 -1.98 7.94
CA ILE A 27 22.54 -2.21 9.16
C ILE A 27 24.04 -2.13 8.88
N ALA A 28 24.52 -2.70 7.78
CA ALA A 28 25.93 -2.68 7.40
C ALA A 28 26.44 -1.26 7.14
N ASP A 29 25.65 -0.43 6.46
CA ASP A 29 25.97 0.98 6.21
C ASP A 29 26.14 1.79 7.50
N ARG A 30 25.33 1.49 8.53
CA ARG A 30 25.39 2.20 9.82
C ARG A 30 26.41 1.62 10.80
N LEU A 31 26.72 0.32 10.71
CA LEU A 31 27.74 -0.33 11.53
C LEU A 31 29.13 -0.33 10.87
N GLY A 32 29.27 0.14 9.63
CA GLY A 32 30.53 0.19 8.90
C GLY A 32 31.08 -1.19 8.53
N VAL A 33 30.20 -2.19 8.42
CA VAL A 33 30.59 -3.57 8.07
C VAL A 33 30.80 -3.64 6.55
N LYS A 34 31.97 -4.11 6.11
CA LYS A 34 32.31 -4.20 4.67
C LYS A 34 31.42 -5.17 3.88
N GLU A 35 30.79 -6.12 4.56
CA GLU A 35 29.89 -7.09 3.97
C GLU A 35 28.46 -6.84 4.44
N SER A 36 27.58 -6.52 3.49
CA SER A 36 26.15 -6.26 3.70
C SER A 36 25.29 -7.53 3.64
N THR A 37 25.90 -8.70 3.83
CA THR A 37 25.21 -10.00 3.81
C THR A 37 24.48 -10.24 5.14
N VAL A 38 23.38 -10.98 5.08
CA VAL A 38 22.56 -11.27 6.25
C VAL A 38 23.37 -12.02 7.31
N GLU A 39 24.24 -12.93 6.88
CA GLU A 39 25.12 -13.71 7.75
C GLU A 39 26.17 -12.85 8.44
N ALA A 40 26.91 -12.01 7.68
CA ALA A 40 27.96 -11.15 8.23
C ALA A 40 27.41 -10.13 9.23
N VAL A 41 26.25 -9.54 8.93
CA VAL A 41 25.56 -8.62 9.84
C VAL A 41 25.06 -9.36 11.08
N THR A 42 24.50 -10.56 10.93
CA THR A 42 24.03 -11.37 12.06
C THR A 42 25.17 -11.77 12.99
N ASP A 43 26.35 -12.09 12.45
CA ASP A 43 27.54 -12.45 13.23
C ASP A 43 28.12 -11.24 13.99
N VAL A 44 28.18 -10.07 13.36
CA VAL A 44 28.60 -8.82 14.03
C VAL A 44 27.63 -8.45 15.14
N LEU A 45 26.32 -8.59 14.90
CA LEU A 45 25.28 -8.33 15.91
C LEU A 45 25.31 -9.35 17.06
N ASN A 46 25.64 -10.63 16.80
CA ASN A 46 25.74 -11.67 17.83
C ASN A 46 27.08 -11.64 18.59
N SER A 47 28.11 -10.94 18.07
CA SER A 47 29.42 -10.81 18.72
C SER A 47 29.38 -10.07 20.07
N GLY A 48 28.26 -9.42 20.41
CA GLY A 48 28.02 -8.81 21.72
C GLY A 48 28.90 -7.60 22.06
N LYS A 49 29.67 -7.08 21.08
CA LYS A 49 30.59 -5.93 21.24
C LYS A 49 30.03 -4.63 20.68
N MET A 50 28.72 -4.39 20.80
CA MET A 50 28.16 -3.12 20.36
C MET A 50 28.30 -2.05 21.45
N THR A 51 28.92 -0.93 21.10
CA THR A 51 28.97 0.25 21.96
C THR A 51 27.59 0.91 22.02
N ALA A 52 27.35 1.74 23.04
CA ALA A 52 26.08 2.48 23.17
C ALA A 52 25.76 3.33 21.91
N ASP A 53 26.79 3.88 21.26
CA ASP A 53 26.65 4.64 20.01
C ASP A 53 26.21 3.76 18.83
N GLN A 54 26.66 2.51 18.77
CA GLN A 54 26.25 1.56 17.74
C GLN A 54 24.81 1.10 17.94
N ILE A 55 24.35 0.98 19.19
CA ILE A 55 22.95 0.71 19.51
C ILE A 55 22.05 1.90 19.09
N ALA A 56 22.48 3.13 19.36
CA ALA A 56 21.77 4.33 18.90
C ALA A 56 21.71 4.41 17.37
N SER A 57 22.81 4.06 16.70
CA SER A 57 22.90 4.01 15.23
C SER A 57 22.01 2.93 14.62
N LEU A 58 21.87 1.78 15.28
CA LEU A 58 20.94 0.73 14.88
C LEU A 58 19.47 1.21 14.96
N LYS A 59 19.12 1.97 16.00
CA LYS A 59 17.79 2.56 16.12
C LYS A 59 17.54 3.64 15.07
N GLN A 60 18.57 4.35 14.62
CA GLN A 60 18.46 5.26 13.47
C GLN A 60 18.28 4.47 12.16
N ALA A 61 19.00 3.37 11.98
CA ALA A 61 18.85 2.47 10.83
C ALA A 61 17.41 1.92 10.74
N GLU A 62 16.82 1.58 11.88
CA GLU A 62 15.41 1.15 11.99
C GLU A 62 14.46 2.24 11.47
N ILE A 63 14.65 3.48 11.90
CA ILE A 63 13.83 4.63 11.47
C ILE A 63 13.99 4.90 9.97
N GLU A 64 15.20 4.78 9.44
CA GLU A 64 15.46 4.94 8.00
C GLU A 64 14.87 3.81 7.17
N PHE A 65 14.99 2.57 7.66
CA PHE A 65 14.36 1.42 7.03
C PHE A 65 12.84 1.54 7.04
N GLN A 66 12.24 2.03 8.13
CA GLN A 66 10.82 2.35 8.18
C GLN A 66 10.44 3.41 7.14
N LYS A 67 11.19 4.52 7.06
CA LYS A 67 10.98 5.55 6.04
C LYS A 67 11.11 5.00 4.62
N PHE A 68 12.08 4.12 4.38
CA PHE A 68 12.26 3.45 3.10
C PHE A 68 11.03 2.59 2.74
N LEU A 69 10.52 1.80 3.67
CA LEU A 69 9.31 1.00 3.46
C LEU A 69 8.08 1.87 3.20
N GLU A 70 7.89 2.93 3.99
CA GLU A 70 6.80 3.87 3.81
C GLU A 70 6.89 4.61 2.47
N ALA A 71 8.09 5.08 2.08
CA ALA A 71 8.32 5.74 0.81
C ALA A 71 8.03 4.81 -0.38
N ASN A 72 8.44 3.54 -0.31
CA ASN A 72 8.13 2.57 -1.37
C ASN A 72 6.64 2.25 -1.45
N LYS A 73 5.92 2.17 -0.32
CA LYS A 73 4.45 2.03 -0.30
C LYS A 73 3.79 3.24 -0.97
N ILE A 74 4.20 4.45 -0.60
CA ILE A 74 3.71 5.69 -1.20
C ILE A 74 3.99 5.71 -2.71
N ARG A 75 5.18 5.28 -3.15
CA ARG A 75 5.53 5.23 -4.57
C ARG A 75 4.68 4.23 -5.35
N LEU A 76 4.34 3.08 -4.77
CA LEU A 76 3.40 2.14 -5.40
C LEU A 76 2.00 2.74 -5.53
N GLU A 77 1.52 3.41 -4.48
CA GLU A 77 0.25 4.12 -4.53
C GLU A 77 0.25 5.26 -5.55
N GLU A 78 1.36 5.98 -5.68
CA GLU A 78 1.56 7.05 -6.66
C GLU A 78 1.57 6.50 -8.09
N ILE A 79 2.23 5.37 -8.35
CA ILE A 79 2.18 4.67 -9.65
C ILE A 79 0.73 4.28 -9.98
N HIS A 80 0.02 3.64 -9.04
CA HIS A 80 -1.38 3.26 -9.25
C HIS A 80 -2.32 4.47 -9.39
N ALA A 81 -2.00 5.60 -8.74
CA ALA A 81 -2.71 6.87 -8.94
C ALA A 81 -2.40 7.47 -10.32
N GLY A 82 -1.16 7.34 -10.78
CA GLY A 82 -0.68 7.72 -12.11
C GLY A 82 -1.39 6.95 -13.21
N ASP A 83 -1.54 5.63 -13.07
CA ASP A 83 -2.29 4.80 -14.03
C ASP A 83 -3.76 5.22 -14.12
N ARG A 84 -4.41 5.49 -12.98
CA ARG A 84 -5.79 6.02 -12.96
C ARG A 84 -5.89 7.40 -13.59
N LYS A 85 -4.89 8.27 -13.37
CA LYS A 85 -4.83 9.59 -13.99
C LYS A 85 -4.64 9.46 -15.50
N SER A 86 -3.70 8.63 -15.96
CA SER A 86 -3.47 8.34 -17.38
C SER A 86 -4.74 7.82 -18.07
N ALA A 87 -5.47 6.90 -17.43
CA ALA A 87 -6.75 6.41 -17.94
C ALA A 87 -7.81 7.52 -18.06
N ARG A 88 -7.86 8.46 -17.10
CA ARG A 88 -8.76 9.62 -17.15
C ARG A 88 -8.32 10.63 -18.22
N ASP A 89 -7.03 10.92 -18.32
CA ASP A 89 -6.47 11.83 -19.31
C ASP A 89 -6.71 11.29 -20.73
N MET A 90 -6.58 9.97 -20.93
CA MET A 90 -6.96 9.29 -22.16
C MET A 90 -8.46 9.43 -22.46
N GLN A 91 -9.34 9.30 -21.46
CA GLN A 91 -10.77 9.52 -21.66
C GLN A 91 -11.10 10.98 -22.04
N VAL A 92 -10.43 11.96 -21.41
CA VAL A 92 -10.57 13.39 -21.73
C VAL A 92 -10.06 13.68 -23.15
N ALA A 93 -8.92 13.11 -23.55
CA ALA A 93 -8.32 13.28 -24.86
C ALA A 93 -9.13 12.61 -25.99
N THR A 94 -9.70 11.42 -25.71
CA THR A 94 -10.44 10.62 -26.71
C THR A 94 -11.92 11.00 -26.77
N GLN A 95 -12.44 11.74 -25.77
CA GLN A 95 -13.87 12.03 -25.58
C GLN A 95 -14.77 10.80 -25.70
N SER A 96 -14.27 9.64 -25.30
CA SER A 96 -15.00 8.38 -25.44
C SER A 96 -16.21 8.37 -24.50
N ALA A 97 -17.40 8.16 -25.07
CA ALA A 97 -18.63 7.94 -24.31
C ALA A 97 -18.71 6.54 -23.66
N VAL A 98 -17.79 5.63 -24.03
CA VAL A 98 -17.83 4.22 -23.60
C VAL A 98 -17.80 4.08 -22.06
N PRO A 99 -16.93 4.77 -21.30
CA PRO A 99 -16.93 4.65 -19.84
C PRO A 99 -18.22 5.17 -19.20
N ALA A 100 -18.86 6.18 -19.79
CA ALA A 100 -20.14 6.73 -19.31
C ALA A 100 -21.29 5.76 -19.57
N ILE A 101 -21.34 5.17 -20.76
CA ILE A 101 -22.35 4.18 -21.13
C ILE A 101 -22.21 2.92 -20.26
N LEU A 102 -20.99 2.42 -20.07
CA LEU A 102 -20.74 1.26 -19.20
C LEU A 102 -21.12 1.55 -17.74
N ALA A 103 -20.78 2.73 -17.23
CA ALA A 103 -21.17 3.15 -15.88
C ALA A 103 -22.69 3.19 -15.71
N LEU A 104 -23.41 3.74 -16.70
CA LEU A 104 -24.87 3.78 -16.70
C LEU A 104 -25.47 2.36 -16.74
N LEU A 105 -25.00 1.49 -17.64
CA LEU A 105 -25.48 0.12 -17.78
C LEU A 105 -25.27 -0.69 -16.48
N VAL A 106 -24.08 -0.62 -15.88
CA VAL A 106 -23.78 -1.33 -14.63
C VAL A 106 -24.62 -0.77 -13.47
N THR A 107 -24.80 0.55 -13.40
CA THR A 107 -25.62 1.19 -12.36
C THR A 107 -27.08 0.77 -12.48
N ILE A 108 -27.66 0.83 -13.69
CA ILE A 108 -29.05 0.39 -13.94
C ILE A 108 -29.20 -1.10 -13.63
N GLY A 109 -28.27 -1.94 -14.07
CA GLY A 109 -28.29 -3.38 -13.81
C GLY A 109 -28.24 -3.71 -12.31
N PHE A 110 -27.33 -3.06 -11.57
CA PHE A 110 -27.18 -3.26 -10.13
C PHE A 110 -28.44 -2.86 -9.35
N PHE A 111 -28.94 -1.64 -9.55
CA PHE A 111 -30.15 -1.18 -8.88
C PHE A 111 -31.42 -1.90 -9.36
N GLY A 112 -31.46 -2.36 -10.61
CA GLY A 112 -32.54 -3.18 -11.15
C GLY A 112 -32.65 -4.53 -10.44
N ILE A 113 -31.53 -5.23 -10.24
CA ILE A 113 -31.49 -6.49 -9.49
C ILE A 113 -31.90 -6.26 -8.03
N LEU A 114 -31.37 -5.21 -7.38
CA LEU A 114 -31.75 -4.87 -6.01
C LEU A 114 -33.26 -4.58 -5.88
N ALA A 115 -33.82 -3.79 -6.78
CA ALA A 115 -35.25 -3.47 -6.78
C ALA A 115 -36.12 -4.72 -7.03
N TYR A 116 -35.67 -5.63 -7.90
CA TYR A 116 -36.33 -6.90 -8.15
C TYR A 116 -36.32 -7.80 -6.91
N MET A 117 -35.17 -7.92 -6.23
CA MET A 117 -35.04 -8.69 -4.99
C MET A 117 -35.87 -8.11 -3.83
N LEU A 118 -36.03 -6.78 -3.77
CA LEU A 118 -36.85 -6.10 -2.75
C LEU A 118 -38.37 -6.26 -2.98
N LYS A 119 -38.81 -6.40 -4.23
CA LYS A 119 -40.23 -6.53 -4.58
C LYS A 119 -40.73 -7.96 -4.68
N GLY A 120 -39.86 -8.91 -5.04
CA GLY A 120 -40.22 -10.32 -5.14
C GLY A 120 -40.08 -11.04 -3.81
N ASP A 121 -40.92 -12.04 -3.54
CA ASP A 121 -40.70 -13.03 -2.48
C ASP A 121 -39.59 -14.02 -2.91
N TYR A 122 -38.43 -13.45 -3.25
CA TYR A 122 -37.31 -14.16 -3.83
C TYR A 122 -36.35 -14.56 -2.73
N ARG A 123 -36.12 -15.88 -2.57
CA ARG A 123 -35.08 -16.39 -1.68
C ARG A 123 -33.72 -16.24 -2.37
N PRO A 124 -32.84 -15.34 -1.91
CA PRO A 124 -31.53 -15.16 -2.51
C PRO A 124 -30.75 -16.48 -2.40
N THR A 125 -30.27 -17.00 -3.53
CA THR A 125 -29.30 -18.10 -3.49
C THR A 125 -27.94 -17.55 -3.05
N ASP A 126 -27.12 -18.38 -2.42
CA ASP A 126 -25.76 -17.99 -2.00
C ASP A 126 -24.93 -17.49 -3.20
N ALA A 127 -25.10 -18.12 -4.36
CA ALA A 127 -24.48 -17.69 -5.61
C ALA A 127 -24.91 -16.28 -6.02
N LEU A 128 -26.21 -15.94 -5.91
CA LEU A 128 -26.71 -14.60 -6.22
C LEU A 128 -26.14 -13.56 -5.26
N LEU A 129 -26.06 -13.86 -3.96
CA LEU A 129 -25.49 -12.95 -2.97
C LEU A 129 -24.00 -12.66 -3.22
N VAL A 130 -23.23 -13.69 -3.58
CA VAL A 130 -21.81 -13.54 -3.95
C VAL A 130 -21.66 -12.69 -5.21
N MET A 131 -22.47 -12.95 -6.25
CA MET A 131 -22.46 -12.15 -7.48
C MET A 131 -22.93 -10.71 -7.25
N LEU A 132 -23.88 -10.50 -6.33
CA LEU A 132 -24.33 -9.17 -5.96
C LEU A 132 -23.23 -8.39 -5.21
N GLY A 133 -22.47 -9.06 -4.35
CA GLY A 133 -21.31 -8.48 -3.67
C GLY A 133 -20.18 -8.08 -4.63
N SER A 134 -19.88 -8.92 -5.64
CA SER A 134 -18.90 -8.57 -6.67
C SER A 134 -19.38 -7.41 -7.55
N LEU A 135 -20.67 -7.38 -7.90
CA LEU A 135 -21.29 -6.29 -8.64
C LEU A 135 -21.27 -4.96 -7.85
N GLY A 136 -21.51 -5.01 -6.54
CA GLY A 136 -21.37 -3.84 -5.65
C GLY A 136 -19.94 -3.31 -5.56
N THR A 137 -18.94 -4.20 -5.60
CA THR A 137 -17.51 -3.82 -5.68
C THR A 137 -17.18 -3.14 -7.01
N ALA A 138 -17.71 -3.66 -8.12
CA ALA A 138 -17.58 -3.04 -9.44
C ALA A 138 -18.24 -1.65 -9.49
N TRP A 139 -19.44 -1.50 -8.92
CA TRP A 139 -20.12 -0.21 -8.80
C TRP A 139 -19.31 0.80 -7.98
N THR A 140 -18.75 0.38 -6.84
CA THR A 140 -17.88 1.24 -6.02
C THR A 140 -16.63 1.68 -6.78
N SER A 141 -16.06 0.79 -7.61
CA SER A 141 -14.91 1.11 -8.46
C SER A 141 -15.26 2.14 -9.55
N ILE A 142 -16.46 2.06 -10.13
CA ILE A 142 -16.99 3.06 -11.06
C ILE A 142 -17.17 4.41 -10.36
N VAL A 143 -17.76 4.43 -9.15
CA VAL A 143 -17.90 5.66 -8.36
C VAL A 143 -16.52 6.28 -8.07
N ALA A 144 -15.55 5.47 -7.66
CA ALA A 144 -14.17 5.92 -7.44
C ALA A 144 -13.51 6.44 -8.73
N PHE A 145 -13.87 5.89 -9.89
CA PHE A 145 -13.39 6.37 -11.18
C PHE A 145 -13.87 7.80 -11.48
N TYR A 146 -15.15 8.11 -11.26
CA TYR A 146 -15.72 9.45 -11.53
C TYR A 146 -15.43 10.48 -10.43
N TYR A 147 -15.61 10.11 -9.16
CA TYR A 147 -15.55 11.05 -8.04
C TYR A 147 -14.20 11.03 -7.31
N GLY A 148 -13.33 10.07 -7.63
CA GLY A 148 -12.07 9.88 -6.92
C GLY A 148 -12.24 9.20 -5.55
N SER A 149 -11.14 8.71 -4.99
CA SER A 149 -11.14 8.21 -3.61
C SER A 149 -10.91 9.37 -2.64
N SER A 150 -11.62 9.35 -1.51
CA SER A 150 -11.42 10.30 -0.40
C SER A 150 -9.98 10.38 0.09
N GLN A 151 -9.20 9.31 -0.07
CA GLN A 151 -7.78 9.26 0.28
C GLN A 151 -6.89 10.16 -0.60
N GLY A 152 -7.24 10.37 -1.88
CA GLY A 152 -6.50 11.28 -2.75
C GLY A 152 -6.59 12.74 -2.30
N SER A 153 -7.76 13.15 -1.76
CA SER A 153 -7.96 14.48 -1.21
C SER A 153 -7.22 14.66 0.12
N ALA A 154 -7.24 13.65 0.99
CA ALA A 154 -6.51 13.66 2.26
C ALA A 154 -4.99 13.76 2.04
N ALA A 155 -4.43 12.99 1.09
CA ALA A 155 -3.02 13.06 0.72
C ALA A 155 -2.61 14.43 0.17
N LYS A 156 -3.43 15.03 -0.71
CA LYS A 156 -3.19 16.39 -1.22
C LYS A 156 -3.21 17.43 -0.10
N ASN A 157 -4.16 17.35 0.82
CA ASN A 157 -4.26 18.27 1.95
C ASN A 157 -3.08 18.14 2.90
N ALA A 158 -2.59 16.91 3.15
CA ALA A 158 -1.42 16.67 3.99
C ALA A 158 -0.12 17.22 3.36
N ILE A 159 0.01 17.13 2.03
CA ILE A 159 1.14 17.73 1.29
C ILE A 159 1.08 19.26 1.35
N LEU A 160 -0.11 19.85 1.14
CA LEU A 160 -0.31 21.30 1.24
C LEU A 160 -0.03 21.83 2.66
N ASP A 161 -0.46 21.11 3.71
CA ASP A 161 -0.17 21.47 5.11
C ASP A 161 1.34 21.41 5.41
N ARG A 162 2.08 20.48 4.80
CA ARG A 162 3.55 20.41 4.93
C ARG A 162 4.30 21.47 4.12
N MET A 163 3.71 22.00 3.04
CA MET A 163 4.31 23.08 2.24
C MET A 163 4.05 24.48 2.83
N THR A 164 3.06 24.59 3.71
CA THR A 164 2.64 25.86 4.33
C THR A 164 3.16 26.07 5.75
N LYS A 165 3.90 25.10 6.29
CA LYS A 165 4.64 25.15 7.56
C LYS A 165 6.14 25.18 7.30
#